data_AF-A0A257JA19-F1
#
_entry.id   AF-A0A257JA19-F1
#
_cell.length_a   1.000
_cell.length_b   1.000
_cell.length_c   1.000
_cell.angle_alpha   90.00
_cell.angle_beta   90.00
_cell.angle_gamma   90.00
#
_symmetry.space_group_name_H-M   'P 1'
#
loop_
_entity.id
_entity.type
_entity.pdbx_description
1 polymer ?
#
loop_
_entity_poly.entity_id
_entity_poly.type
_entity_poly.pdbx_seq_one_letter_code
_entity_poly.pdbx_strand_id
1 'polypeptide(L)'
;CDEQPQQAGDVVRGLQLAERTARALDATGAQVLLLARAGQDLRQYGLRWSHLGIVYREAPPAPPAPPAAEEPEPTMQRTAWHQPVADAEAPRPTTAAAPGVWRVVHKLNHCGSGDAAIYRQGLGEFFMDKPYRYEAAYVVLAPELQARLLPLLKDNAAVARLHAPRYS
;
A
#
# COMPACT_ATOMS: atom_id res chain seq x y z
N CYS A 1 6.08 17.42 16.17
CA CYS A 1 5.90 17.40 14.70
C CYS A 1 6.59 18.59 14.11
N ASP A 2 7.08 18.46 12.88
CA ASP A 2 7.66 19.58 12.13
C ASP A 2 6.89 19.69 10.81
N GLU A 3 5.77 20.43 10.83
CA GLU A 3 4.86 20.62 9.70
C GLU A 3 5.45 21.61 8.68
N GLN A 4 6.56 21.20 8.07
CA GLN A 4 7.17 21.96 6.99
C GLN A 4 6.54 21.54 5.64
N PRO A 5 6.36 22.46 4.67
CA PRO A 5 5.93 22.11 3.32
C PRO A 5 6.85 21.06 2.69
N GLN A 6 6.28 20.04 2.04
CA GLN A 6 7.10 19.03 1.35
C GLN A 6 7.78 19.63 0.14
N GLN A 7 9.08 19.41 0.01
CA GLN A 7 9.80 19.77 -1.20
C GLN A 7 9.54 18.69 -2.26
N ALA A 8 9.49 19.07 -3.54
CA ALA A 8 9.25 18.11 -4.64
C ALA A 8 10.26 16.95 -4.62
N GLY A 9 11.53 17.24 -4.27
CA GLY A 9 12.56 16.21 -4.11
C GLY A 9 12.25 15.20 -3.00
N ASP A 10 11.59 15.62 -1.92
CA ASP A 10 11.21 14.74 -0.81
C ASP A 10 10.12 13.76 -1.24
N VAL A 11 9.15 14.27 -2.01
CA VAL A 11 8.06 13.50 -2.60
C VAL A 11 8.61 12.41 -3.52
N VAL A 12 9.53 12.77 -4.43
CA VAL A 12 10.16 11.82 -5.36
C VAL A 12 10.88 10.72 -4.61
N ARG A 13 11.69 11.05 -3.60
CA ARG A 13 12.42 10.04 -2.81
C ARG A 13 11.47 9.13 -2.02
N GLY A 14 10.36 9.69 -1.50
CA GLY A 14 9.32 8.94 -0.81
C GLY A 14 8.65 7.92 -1.73
N LEU A 15 8.26 8.34 -2.94
CA LEU A 15 7.67 7.47 -3.94
C LEU A 15 8.64 6.38 -4.44
N GLN A 16 9.91 6.72 -4.64
CA GLN A 16 10.95 5.74 -4.99
C GLN A 16 11.16 4.70 -3.88
N LEU A 17 11.09 5.10 -2.60
CA LEU A 17 11.15 4.17 -1.48
C LEU A 17 9.90 3.28 -1.43
N ALA A 18 8.72 3.85 -1.68
CA ALA A 18 7.47 3.10 -1.76
C ALA A 18 7.52 2.03 -2.87
N GLU A 19 8.02 2.38 -4.06
CA GLU A 19 8.15 1.45 -5.18
C GLU A 19 9.12 0.30 -4.85
N ARG A 20 10.32 0.60 -4.37
CA ARG A 20 11.30 -0.44 -3.99
C ARG A 20 10.76 -1.34 -2.89
N THR A 21 10.06 -0.76 -1.91
CA THR A 21 9.41 -1.52 -0.85
C THR A 21 8.33 -2.44 -1.43
N ALA A 22 7.46 -1.94 -2.31
CA ALA A 22 6.43 -2.75 -2.96
C ALA A 22 7.04 -3.98 -3.67
N ARG A 23 8.11 -3.77 -4.46
CA ARG A 23 8.83 -4.87 -5.13
C ARG A 23 9.41 -5.87 -4.14
N ALA A 24 9.97 -5.41 -3.03
CA ALA A 24 10.51 -6.28 -1.99
C ALA A 24 9.41 -7.09 -1.28
N LEU A 25 8.26 -6.46 -0.98
CA LEU A 25 7.09 -7.14 -0.41
C LEU A 25 6.51 -8.17 -1.39
N ASP A 26 6.44 -7.84 -2.69
CA ASP A 26 5.99 -8.76 -3.72
C ASP A 26 6.86 -10.02 -3.80
N ALA A 27 8.18 -9.85 -3.70
CA ALA A 27 9.14 -10.96 -3.70
C ALA A 27 8.99 -11.91 -2.51
N THR A 28 8.32 -11.51 -1.43
CA THR A 28 8.09 -12.39 -0.27
C THR A 28 7.01 -13.45 -0.50
N GLY A 29 6.10 -13.24 -1.45
CA GLY A 29 4.90 -14.05 -1.60
C GLY A 29 3.90 -13.99 -0.43
N ALA A 30 4.16 -13.18 0.60
CA ALA A 30 3.30 -13.05 1.77
C ALA A 30 2.07 -12.16 1.49
N GLN A 31 1.05 -12.29 2.34
CA GLN A 31 -0.16 -11.46 2.31
C GLN A 31 -0.19 -10.42 3.42
N VAL A 32 0.47 -10.66 4.56
CA VAL A 32 0.53 -9.73 5.69
C VAL A 32 1.94 -9.68 6.27
N LEU A 33 2.47 -8.47 6.46
CA LEU A 33 3.79 -8.22 7.04
C LEU A 33 3.71 -7.07 8.05
N LEU A 34 4.71 -6.97 8.93
CA LEU A 34 5.01 -5.73 9.63
C LEU A 34 5.92 -4.88 8.77
N LEU A 35 5.64 -3.59 8.68
CA LEU A 35 6.42 -2.60 7.95
C LEU A 35 6.87 -1.49 8.90
N ALA A 36 8.13 -1.09 8.79
CA ALA A 36 8.72 -0.03 9.58
C ALA A 36 9.40 1.01 8.68
N ARG A 37 9.37 2.29 9.10
CA ARG A 37 10.10 3.39 8.48
C ARG A 37 10.85 4.22 9.52
N ALA A 38 11.93 4.87 9.09
CA ALA A 38 12.69 5.83 9.90
C ALA A 38 12.15 7.25 9.71
N GLY A 39 11.00 7.53 10.34
CA GLY A 39 10.29 8.82 10.27
C GLY A 39 10.97 9.94 11.05
N GLN A 40 11.37 9.66 12.29
CA GLN A 40 12.01 10.59 13.22
C GLN A 40 13.39 10.08 13.65
N ASP A 41 14.26 11.00 14.07
CA ASP A 41 15.53 10.63 14.67
C ASP A 41 15.34 10.20 16.12
N LEU A 42 15.36 8.89 16.36
CA LEU A 42 15.27 8.29 17.68
C LEU A 42 16.60 7.67 18.13
N ARG A 43 17.73 8.07 17.52
CA ARG A 43 19.06 7.50 17.84
C ARG A 43 19.44 7.70 19.30
N GLN A 44 19.02 8.78 19.94
CA GLN A 44 19.25 9.00 21.37
C GLN A 44 18.62 7.92 22.27
N TYR A 45 17.62 7.19 21.77
CA TYR A 45 16.95 6.08 22.44
C TYR A 45 17.44 4.71 21.95
N GLY A 46 18.47 4.65 21.10
CA GLY A 46 18.94 3.41 20.48
C GLY A 46 17.99 2.81 19.43
N LEU A 47 16.98 3.57 18.98
CA LEU A 47 15.99 3.10 18.02
C LEU A 47 16.33 3.56 16.60
N ARG A 48 16.27 2.61 15.64
CA ARG A 48 16.44 2.91 14.22
C ARG A 48 15.13 3.29 13.53
N TRP A 49 14.06 2.61 13.91
CA TRP A 49 12.72 2.76 13.34
C TRP A 49 11.84 3.55 14.29
N SER A 50 11.09 4.50 13.77
CA SER A 50 10.23 5.37 14.58
C SER A 50 8.75 5.15 14.33
N HIS A 51 8.39 4.48 13.23
CA HIS A 51 7.00 4.28 12.86
C HIS A 51 6.79 2.90 12.26
N LEU A 52 5.69 2.26 12.68
CA LEU A 52 5.31 0.92 12.24
C LEU A 52 3.89 0.91 11.70
N GLY A 53 3.64 -0.02 10.79
CA GLY A 53 2.31 -0.36 10.29
C GLY A 53 2.21 -1.85 9.97
N ILE A 54 0.98 -2.35 9.92
CA ILE A 54 0.71 -3.68 9.37
C ILE A 54 0.37 -3.48 7.89
N VAL A 55 1.19 -4.07 7.02
CA VAL A 55 0.99 -4.00 5.56
C VAL A 55 0.33 -5.29 5.09
N TYR A 56 -0.70 -5.17 4.27
CA TYR A 56 -1.43 -6.32 3.74
C TYR A 56 -1.77 -6.15 2.26
N ARG A 57 -1.88 -7.28 1.55
CA ARG A 57 -2.25 -7.31 0.13
C ARG A 57 -3.76 -7.32 -0.01
N GLU A 58 -4.28 -6.32 -0.70
CA GLU A 58 -5.68 -6.21 -1.10
C GLU A 58 -5.80 -6.57 -2.58
N ALA A 59 -6.85 -7.30 -2.95
CA ALA A 59 -7.16 -7.45 -4.38
C ALA A 59 -7.43 -6.06 -4.96
N PRO A 60 -7.01 -5.79 -6.21
CA PRO A 60 -7.37 -4.53 -6.83
C PRO A 60 -8.91 -4.44 -6.87
N PRO A 61 -9.49 -3.25 -6.72
CA PRO A 61 -10.93 -3.11 -6.88
C PRO A 61 -11.32 -3.68 -8.24
N ALA A 62 -12.43 -4.42 -8.28
CA ALA A 62 -12.99 -4.85 -9.55
C ALA A 62 -13.16 -3.60 -10.44
N PRO A 63 -12.87 -3.70 -11.75
CA PRO A 63 -13.22 -2.62 -12.66
C PRO A 63 -14.70 -2.30 -12.47
N PRO A 64 -15.10 -1.01 -12.56
CA PRO A 64 -16.50 -0.66 -12.50
C PRO A 64 -17.24 -1.53 -13.53
N ALA A 65 -18.40 -2.06 -13.13
CA ALA A 65 -19.27 -2.74 -14.09
C ALA A 65 -19.47 -1.79 -15.28
N PRO A 66 -19.39 -2.28 -16.52
CA PRO A 66 -19.73 -1.44 -17.66
C PRO A 66 -21.10 -0.80 -17.40
N PRO A 67 -21.32 0.46 -17.80
CA PRO A 67 -22.66 1.05 -17.71
C PRO A 67 -23.64 0.04 -18.30
N ALA A 68 -24.74 -0.22 -17.58
CA ALA A 68 -25.82 -1.08 -18.07
C ALA A 68 -26.16 -0.57 -19.47
N ALA A 69 -26.00 -1.45 -20.47
CA ALA A 69 -26.01 -1.10 -21.88
C ALA A 69 -27.02 0.02 -22.18
N GLU A 70 -26.51 1.23 -22.37
CA GLU A 70 -27.27 2.24 -23.11
C GLU A 70 -27.50 1.66 -24.50
N GLU A 71 -28.72 1.84 -25.00
CA GLU A 71 -29.19 1.33 -26.28
C GLU A 71 -28.14 1.58 -27.38
N PRO A 72 -27.96 0.66 -28.33
CA PRO A 72 -26.85 0.75 -29.27
C PRO A 72 -26.92 2.06 -30.06
N GLU A 73 -25.97 2.97 -29.82
CA GLU A 73 -25.71 4.07 -30.73
C GLU A 73 -25.48 3.51 -32.15
N PRO A 74 -26.03 4.12 -33.21
CA PRO A 74 -25.84 3.63 -34.57
C PRO A 74 -24.36 3.60 -34.90
N THR A 75 -23.78 2.40 -34.90
CA THR A 75 -22.36 2.19 -35.16
C THR A 75 -22.08 2.48 -36.63
N MET A 76 -21.37 3.56 -36.92
CA MET A 76 -20.72 3.74 -38.22
C MET A 76 -19.74 2.58 -38.41
N GLN A 77 -20.04 1.67 -39.33
CA GLN A 77 -19.14 0.57 -39.70
C GLN A 77 -17.90 1.16 -40.38
N ARG A 78 -16.81 1.31 -39.64
CA ARG A 78 -15.48 1.46 -40.25
C ARG A 78 -15.00 0.08 -40.67
N THR A 79 -15.04 -0.13 -41.97
CA THR A 79 -14.46 -1.27 -42.67
C THR A 79 -12.99 -1.46 -42.31
N ALA A 80 -12.65 -2.72 -42.08
CA ALA A 80 -11.38 -3.22 -41.60
C ALA A 80 -10.20 -2.85 -42.50
N TRP A 81 -9.10 -2.45 -41.87
CA TRP A 81 -7.77 -2.63 -42.44
C TRP A 81 -6.92 -3.40 -41.42
N HIS A 82 -6.83 -4.72 -41.68
CA HIS A 82 -5.76 -5.64 -41.30
C HIS A 82 -5.86 -6.35 -39.92
N GLN A 83 -5.97 -7.68 -39.99
CA GLN A 83 -5.49 -8.68 -39.01
C GLN A 83 -4.73 -9.76 -39.81
N PRO A 84 -3.90 -10.63 -39.20
CA PRO A 84 -3.06 -10.47 -38.00
C PRO A 84 -1.63 -11.03 -38.24
N VAL A 85 -0.73 -10.93 -37.26
CA VAL A 85 0.30 -11.98 -37.06
C VAL A 85 0.40 -12.28 -35.58
N ALA A 86 0.19 -13.54 -35.23
CA ALA A 86 0.33 -14.05 -33.88
C ALA A 86 1.81 -14.28 -33.58
N ASP A 87 2.36 -13.56 -32.61
CA ASP A 87 3.60 -13.98 -31.96
C ASP A 87 3.24 -14.86 -30.76
N ALA A 88 3.72 -16.10 -30.81
CA ALA A 88 3.60 -17.07 -29.74
C ALA A 88 4.45 -16.62 -28.54
N GLU A 89 3.82 -15.99 -27.55
CA GLU A 89 4.48 -15.64 -26.29
C GLU A 89 4.63 -16.88 -25.40
N ALA A 90 5.87 -17.12 -24.94
CA ALA A 90 6.31 -18.23 -24.10
C ALA A 90 5.46 -18.45 -22.83
N PRO A 91 5.45 -19.66 -22.23
CA PRO A 91 4.68 -19.93 -21.02
C PRO A 91 5.15 -19.04 -19.86
N ARG A 92 4.25 -18.16 -19.40
CA ARG A 92 4.43 -17.33 -18.20
C ARG A 92 4.67 -18.22 -16.97
N PRO A 93 5.64 -17.88 -16.09
CA PRO A 93 5.86 -18.62 -14.86
C PRO A 93 4.57 -18.67 -14.03
N THR A 94 4.14 -19.89 -13.75
CA THR A 94 2.82 -20.20 -13.19
C THR A 94 2.79 -20.07 -11.67
N THR A 95 3.20 -18.92 -11.11
CA THR A 95 2.86 -18.54 -9.72
C THR A 95 3.03 -17.04 -9.44
N ALA A 96 2.70 -16.16 -10.39
CA ALA A 96 2.52 -14.76 -10.04
C ALA A 96 1.20 -14.62 -9.27
N ALA A 97 1.27 -14.40 -7.94
CA ALA A 97 0.11 -13.96 -7.18
C ALA A 97 -0.54 -12.78 -7.91
N ALA A 98 -1.87 -12.79 -8.06
CA ALA A 98 -2.60 -11.76 -8.78
C ALA A 98 -2.17 -10.35 -8.31
N PRO A 99 -2.06 -9.35 -9.20
CA PRO A 99 -1.55 -8.03 -8.86
C PRO A 99 -2.44 -7.38 -7.81
N GLY A 100 -2.04 -7.43 -6.55
CA GLY A 100 -2.75 -6.83 -5.43
C GLY A 100 -2.12 -5.51 -5.00
N VAL A 101 -2.94 -4.59 -4.53
CA VAL A 101 -2.50 -3.29 -4.00
C VAL A 101 -2.07 -3.47 -2.54
N TRP A 102 -0.90 -2.94 -2.18
CA TRP A 102 -0.45 -2.92 -0.79
C TRP A 102 -1.13 -1.79 -0.02
N ARG A 103 -1.78 -2.16 1.09
CA ARG A 103 -2.39 -1.24 2.05
C ARG A 103 -1.65 -1.33 3.37
N VAL A 104 -1.49 -0.19 4.04
CA VAL A 104 -0.86 -0.10 5.36
C VAL A 104 -1.87 0.41 6.36
N VAL A 105 -2.09 -0.36 7.43
CA VAL A 105 -2.84 0.06 8.61
C VAL A 105 -1.84 0.51 9.66
N HIS A 106 -1.96 1.75 10.13
CA HIS A 106 -1.04 2.35 11.10
C HIS A 106 -1.75 3.43 11.94
N LYS A 107 -1.22 3.68 13.15
CA LYS A 107 -1.74 4.69 14.08
C LYS A 107 -0.84 5.93 14.03
N LEU A 108 -1.41 7.09 13.79
CA LEU A 108 -0.69 8.38 13.85
C LEU A 108 -1.40 9.31 14.84
N ASN A 109 -0.67 10.35 15.26
CA ASN A 109 -1.21 11.45 16.04
C ASN A 109 -1.34 12.68 15.19
N HIS A 110 -2.36 13.47 15.49
CA HIS A 110 -2.46 14.81 14.97
C HIS A 110 -1.42 15.68 15.66
N CYS A 111 -0.67 16.39 14.84
CA CYS A 111 0.38 17.27 15.33
C CYS A 111 -0.20 18.36 16.23
N GLY A 112 0.46 18.58 17.37
CA GLY A 112 0.00 19.55 18.36
C GLY A 112 -1.18 19.08 19.22
N SER A 113 -1.69 17.86 19.05
CA SER A 113 -2.73 17.29 19.92
C SER A 113 -2.37 15.92 20.47
N GLY A 114 -3.15 15.46 21.45
CA GLY A 114 -3.09 14.08 21.96
C GLY A 114 -4.02 13.13 21.20
N ASP A 115 -4.61 13.58 20.09
CA ASP A 115 -5.61 12.83 19.35
C ASP A 115 -4.93 11.94 18.31
N ALA A 116 -5.20 10.65 18.43
CA ALA A 116 -4.73 9.68 17.47
C ALA A 116 -5.83 9.30 16.48
N ALA A 117 -5.44 8.73 15.36
CA ALA A 117 -6.36 8.02 14.46
C ALA A 117 -5.67 6.79 13.86
N ILE A 118 -6.48 5.83 13.43
CA ILE A 118 -6.02 4.70 12.62
C ILE A 118 -6.25 5.05 11.15
N TYR A 119 -5.20 4.96 10.36
CA TYR A 119 -5.23 5.22 8.93
C TYR A 119 -5.07 3.92 8.16
N ARG A 120 -5.73 3.87 7.00
CA ARG A 120 -5.53 2.84 5.98
C ARG A 120 -5.08 3.53 4.69
N GLN A 121 -3.81 3.38 4.37
CA GLN A 121 -3.15 4.13 3.31
C GLN A 121 -2.41 3.22 2.34
N GLY A 122 -1.96 3.75 1.21
CA GLY A 122 -1.00 3.05 0.35
C GLY A 122 0.43 3.19 0.87
N LEU A 123 1.37 2.52 0.21
CA LEU A 123 2.80 2.66 0.52
C LEU A 123 3.30 4.09 0.22
N GLY A 124 2.74 4.77 -0.77
CA GLY A 124 3.12 6.15 -1.11
C GLY A 124 2.90 7.09 0.07
N GLU A 125 1.67 7.16 0.56
CA GLU A 125 1.30 7.96 1.72
C GLU A 125 2.05 7.51 2.99
N PHE A 126 2.26 6.20 3.16
CA PHE A 126 3.08 5.67 4.24
C PHE A 126 4.56 6.11 4.18
N PHE A 127 5.11 6.54 3.04
CA PHE A 127 6.49 7.06 2.98
C PHE A 127 6.56 8.57 2.72
N MET A 128 5.45 9.20 2.34
CA MET A 128 5.34 10.63 2.05
C MET A 128 5.05 11.47 3.30
N ASP A 129 5.73 11.19 4.42
CA ASP A 129 5.64 11.99 5.66
C ASP A 129 7.05 12.36 6.14
N LYS A 130 7.85 12.86 5.21
CA LYS A 130 9.23 13.33 5.43
C LYS A 130 10.09 12.43 6.33
N PRO A 131 10.42 11.21 5.90
CA PRO A 131 11.27 10.33 6.70
C PRO A 131 12.62 10.98 7.00
N TYR A 132 13.04 10.97 8.26
CA TYR A 132 14.41 11.32 8.68
C TYR A 132 15.46 10.55 7.88
N ARG A 133 15.18 9.28 7.56
CA ARG A 133 15.96 8.48 6.61
C ARG A 133 15.01 7.74 5.66
N TYR A 134 15.35 7.72 4.38
CA TYR A 134 14.61 6.99 3.35
C TYR A 134 14.94 5.49 3.38
N GLU A 135 14.65 4.87 4.51
CA GLU A 135 14.88 3.47 4.81
C GLU A 135 13.58 2.82 5.30
N ALA A 136 13.40 1.55 4.93
CA ALA A 136 12.31 0.71 5.39
C ALA A 136 12.84 -0.65 5.82
N ALA A 137 12.13 -1.30 6.73
CA ALA A 137 12.33 -2.70 7.07
C ALA A 137 10.98 -3.40 7.18
N TYR A 138 10.96 -4.71 6.95
CA TYR A 138 9.77 -5.51 7.09
C TYR A 138 10.08 -6.86 7.73
N VAL A 139 9.04 -7.46 8.31
CA VAL A 139 9.06 -8.84 8.82
C VAL A 139 7.84 -9.58 8.28
N VAL A 140 8.07 -10.72 7.64
CA VAL A 140 6.99 -11.62 7.20
C VAL A 140 6.36 -12.25 8.44
N LEU A 141 5.05 -12.13 8.59
CA LEU A 141 4.34 -12.76 9.71
C LEU A 141 4.16 -14.26 9.45
N ALA A 142 4.04 -15.06 10.52
CA ALA A 142 3.76 -16.49 10.39
C ALA A 142 2.47 -16.73 9.59
N PRO A 143 2.39 -17.78 8.73
CA PRO A 143 1.23 -18.01 7.86
C PRO A 143 -0.12 -18.02 8.59
N GLU A 144 -0.17 -18.62 9.78
CA GLU A 144 -1.38 -18.71 10.61
C GLU A 144 -1.82 -17.32 11.09
N LEU A 145 -0.85 -16.46 11.41
CA LEU A 145 -1.12 -15.08 11.81
C LEU A 145 -1.58 -14.24 10.61
N GLN A 146 -1.00 -14.45 9.42
CA GLN A 146 -1.46 -13.80 8.20
C GLN A 146 -2.93 -14.15 7.92
N ALA A 147 -3.30 -15.43 8.00
CA ALA A 147 -4.67 -15.90 7.76
C ALA A 147 -5.69 -15.30 8.75
N ARG A 148 -5.29 -15.10 10.01
CA ARG A 148 -6.15 -14.50 11.05
C ARG A 148 -6.26 -12.98 10.93
N LEU A 149 -5.16 -12.30 10.59
CA LEU A 149 -5.15 -10.84 10.52
C LEU A 149 -5.76 -10.30 9.22
N LEU A 150 -5.56 -10.99 8.08
CA LEU A 150 -6.01 -10.49 6.78
C LEU A 150 -7.50 -10.08 6.73
N PRO A 151 -8.48 -10.88 7.21
CA PRO A 151 -9.89 -10.45 7.19
C PRO A 151 -10.14 -9.25 8.11
N LEU A 152 -9.49 -9.19 9.28
CA LEU A 152 -9.62 -8.08 10.22
C LEU A 152 -9.07 -6.79 9.63
N LEU A 153 -7.90 -6.87 8.99
CA LEU A 153 -7.25 -5.74 8.35
C LEU A 153 -8.01 -5.22 7.14
N LYS A 154 -8.85 -6.05 6.49
CA LYS A 154 -9.72 -5.62 5.39
C LYS A 154 -10.98 -4.92 5.87
N ASP A 155 -11.43 -5.18 7.08
CA ASP A 155 -12.63 -4.57 7.68
C ASP A 155 -12.31 -3.28 8.44
N ASN A 156 -12.81 -2.13 7.95
CA ASN A 156 -12.63 -0.84 8.61
C ASN A 156 -13.25 -0.79 10.01
N ALA A 157 -14.38 -1.46 10.24
CA ALA A 157 -15.02 -1.49 11.54
C ALA A 157 -14.20 -2.30 12.55
N ALA A 158 -13.68 -3.46 12.14
CA ALA A 158 -12.80 -4.27 12.97
C ALA A 158 -11.52 -3.52 13.35
N VAL A 159 -10.86 -2.85 12.38
CA VAL A 159 -9.66 -2.04 12.64
C VAL A 159 -9.96 -0.87 13.58
N ALA A 160 -11.09 -0.18 13.41
CA ALA A 160 -11.47 0.94 14.27
C ALA A 160 -11.67 0.53 15.74
N ARG A 161 -12.02 -0.74 16.02
CA ARG A 161 -12.14 -1.25 17.40
C ARG A 161 -10.80 -1.34 18.14
N LEU A 162 -9.67 -1.30 17.43
CA LEU A 162 -8.32 -1.28 18.02
C LEU A 162 -7.87 0.14 18.40
N HIS A 163 -8.68 1.15 18.09
CA HIS A 163 -8.33 2.54 18.29
C HIS A 163 -8.61 3.00 19.72
N ALA A 164 -7.60 3.60 20.36
CA ALA A 164 -7.78 4.46 21.53
C ALA A 164 -7.56 5.92 21.11
N PRO A 165 -8.52 6.83 21.37
CA PRO A 165 -8.51 8.21 20.88
C PRO A 165 -7.36 9.03 21.46
N ARG A 166 -7.00 8.79 22.72
CA ARG A 166 -5.84 9.43 23.32
C ARG A 166 -4.58 8.65 22.96
N TYR A 167 -3.57 9.36 22.48
CA TYR A 167 -2.22 8.83 22.43
C TYR A 167 -1.61 8.80 23.84
N SER A 168 -0.91 7.72 24.15
CA SER A 168 -0.29 7.45 25.46
C SER A 168 1.16 7.89 25.47
#